data_AF-A0A0P9N717-F1
#
_entry.id   AF-A0A0P9N717-F1
#
_cell.length_a   1.000
_cell.length_b   1.000
_cell.length_c   1.000
_cell.angle_alpha   90.00
_cell.angle_beta   90.00
_cell.angle_gamma   90.00
#
_symmetry.space_group_name_H-M   'P 1'
#
loop_
_entity.id
_entity.type
_entity.pdbx_description
1 polymer ?
#
loop_
_entity_poly.entity_id
_entity_poly.type
_entity_poly.pdbx_seq_one_letter_code
_entity_poly.pdbx_strand_id
1 'polypeptide(L)'
;PTPMAARRDALLAAAHTITAVRDEAGQHGLQMHSSVGRIEVYPNSPNVVPSRVSLLIEYRSRDVGLLSAAGERLDATLHTIADRTMTGFEVESSVLRPPGCMKGLRNWRTQ
;
A
#
# COMPACT_ATOMS: atom_id res chain seq x y z
N PRO A 1 -9.91 1.20 -29.51
CA PRO A 1 -9.97 1.75 -28.14
C PRO A 1 -10.90 0.92 -27.24
N THR A 2 -10.44 0.52 -26.06
CA THR A 2 -11.26 -0.26 -25.09
C THR A 2 -12.37 0.61 -24.51
N PRO A 3 -13.66 0.22 -24.60
CA PRO A 3 -14.79 0.93 -24.00
C PRO A 3 -14.63 1.08 -22.49
N MET A 4 -15.08 2.20 -21.90
CA MET A 4 -14.93 2.47 -20.47
C MET A 4 -15.51 1.36 -19.58
N ALA A 5 -16.69 0.82 -19.93
CA ALA A 5 -17.36 -0.24 -19.19
C ALA A 5 -16.57 -1.56 -19.14
N ALA A 6 -15.63 -1.78 -20.07
CA ALA A 6 -14.80 -2.98 -20.13
C ALA A 6 -13.39 -2.76 -19.57
N ARG A 7 -13.06 -1.53 -19.11
CA ARG A 7 -11.73 -1.23 -18.58
C ARG A 7 -11.58 -1.80 -17.18
N ARG A 8 -10.41 -2.38 -16.94
CA ARG A 8 -9.91 -2.80 -15.64
C ARG A 8 -8.61 -2.03 -15.42
N ASP A 9 -8.73 -0.85 -14.84
CA ASP A 9 -7.62 0.11 -14.76
C ASP A 9 -6.87 -0.08 -13.43
N ALA A 10 -5.70 -0.71 -13.50
CA ALA A 10 -4.87 -0.96 -12.32
C ALA A 10 -4.35 0.33 -11.67
N LEU A 11 -4.19 1.41 -12.44
CA LEU A 11 -3.73 2.70 -11.91
C LEU A 11 -4.86 3.43 -11.20
N LEU A 12 -6.10 3.30 -11.65
CA LEU A 12 -7.27 3.78 -10.92
C LEU A 12 -7.40 3.07 -9.56
N ALA A 13 -7.27 1.75 -9.55
CA ALA A 13 -7.27 0.96 -8.30
C ALA A 13 -6.15 1.42 -7.35
N ALA A 14 -4.93 1.58 -7.87
CA ALA A 14 -3.80 2.08 -7.09
C ALA A 14 -4.02 3.50 -6.54
N ALA A 15 -4.65 4.40 -7.31
CA ALA A 15 -4.99 5.75 -6.86
C ALA A 15 -5.96 5.71 -5.67
N HIS A 16 -7.00 4.88 -5.73
CA HIS A 16 -7.90 4.66 -4.60
C HIS A 16 -7.20 4.07 -3.38
N THR A 17 -6.25 3.15 -3.59
CA THR A 17 -5.44 2.59 -2.50
C THR A 17 -4.59 3.67 -1.84
N ILE A 18 -3.95 4.55 -2.62
CA ILE A 18 -3.12 5.64 -2.09
C ILE A 18 -3.95 6.57 -1.19
N THR A 19 -5.15 6.95 -1.61
CA THR A 19 -6.04 7.80 -0.81
C THR A 19 -6.51 7.08 0.44
N ALA A 20 -6.92 5.81 0.32
CA ALA A 20 -7.36 5.01 1.46
C ALA A 20 -6.26 4.84 2.52
N VAL A 21 -5.01 4.63 2.08
CA VAL A 21 -3.85 4.55 2.97
C VAL A 21 -3.67 5.83 3.79
N ARG A 22 -3.79 6.98 3.13
CA ARG A 22 -3.70 8.30 3.78
C ARG A 22 -4.87 8.54 4.73
N ASP A 23 -6.07 8.20 4.32
CA ASP A 23 -7.30 8.41 5.11
C ASP A 23 -7.28 7.55 6.39
N GLU A 24 -6.83 6.30 6.30
CA GLU A 24 -6.65 5.43 7.47
C GLU A 24 -5.73 6.07 8.51
N ALA A 25 -4.55 6.56 8.11
CA ALA A 25 -3.67 7.25 9.05
C ALA A 25 -4.29 8.56 9.60
N GLY A 26 -5.07 9.26 8.78
CA GLY A 26 -5.79 10.48 9.18
C GLY A 26 -6.76 10.27 10.34
N GLN A 27 -7.35 9.07 10.46
CA GLN A 27 -8.26 8.73 11.56
C GLN A 27 -7.57 8.70 12.94
N HIS A 28 -6.24 8.55 12.97
CA HIS A 28 -5.47 8.39 14.22
C HIS A 28 -4.59 9.60 14.55
N GLY A 29 -4.65 10.66 13.73
CA GLY A 29 -3.91 11.90 13.94
C GLY A 29 -2.40 11.68 14.08
N LEU A 30 -1.80 12.18 15.17
CA LEU A 30 -0.35 12.08 15.42
C LEU A 30 0.12 10.67 15.78
N GLN A 31 -0.79 9.73 16.04
CA GLN A 31 -0.42 8.37 16.46
C GLN A 31 -0.01 7.48 15.29
N MET A 32 -0.31 7.87 14.06
CA MET A 32 -0.06 7.06 12.89
C MET A 32 0.49 7.92 11.75
N HIS A 33 1.53 7.41 11.10
CA HIS A 33 2.06 7.96 9.87
C HIS A 33 1.91 6.93 8.75
N SER A 34 1.57 7.40 7.56
CA SER A 34 1.49 6.58 6.36
C SER A 34 2.35 7.15 5.25
N SER A 35 2.92 6.29 4.41
CA SER A 35 3.48 6.69 3.13
C SER A 35 3.23 5.64 2.05
N VAL A 36 3.10 6.09 0.81
CA VAL A 36 3.26 5.24 -0.37
C VAL A 36 4.57 5.66 -1.03
N GLY A 37 5.64 4.93 -0.75
CA GLY A 37 7.01 5.31 -1.09
C GLY A 37 7.43 4.95 -2.51
N ARG A 38 6.68 4.07 -3.19
CA ARG A 38 6.97 3.63 -4.56
C ARG A 38 5.68 3.32 -5.30
N ILE A 39 5.64 3.71 -6.57
CA ILE A 39 4.63 3.32 -7.54
C ILE A 39 5.33 2.89 -8.84
N GLU A 40 5.05 1.69 -9.29
CA GLU A 40 5.56 1.16 -10.56
C GLU A 40 4.35 0.82 -11.43
N VAL A 41 4.20 1.53 -12.55
CA VAL A 41 3.07 1.36 -13.48
C VAL A 41 3.52 0.55 -14.68
N TYR A 42 2.69 -0.38 -15.13
CA TYR A 42 2.94 -1.16 -16.34
C TYR A 42 1.69 -1.20 -17.24
N PRO A 43 1.81 -0.97 -18.56
CA PRO A 43 3.04 -0.68 -19.31
C PRO A 43 3.49 0.80 -19.25
N ASN A 44 2.81 1.65 -18.49
CA ASN A 44 3.09 3.09 -18.36
C ASN A 44 3.11 3.86 -19.70
N SER A 45 2.23 3.46 -20.63
CA SER A 45 2.03 4.17 -21.89
C SER A 45 0.83 5.11 -21.77
N PRO A 46 0.90 6.36 -22.25
CA PRO A 46 -0.21 7.31 -22.16
C PRO A 46 -1.46 6.86 -22.94
N ASN A 47 -1.32 5.91 -23.86
CA ASN A 47 -2.39 5.43 -24.72
C ASN A 47 -2.90 4.03 -24.35
N VAL A 48 -2.40 3.43 -23.27
CA VAL A 48 -2.75 2.07 -22.85
C VAL A 48 -3.23 2.09 -21.41
N VAL A 49 -4.40 1.50 -21.15
CA VAL A 49 -4.90 1.32 -19.78
C VAL A 49 -3.92 0.44 -19.02
N PRO A 50 -3.38 0.90 -17.87
CA PRO A 50 -2.42 0.12 -17.09
C PRO A 50 -3.01 -1.22 -16.65
N SER A 51 -2.28 -2.31 -16.95
CA SER A 51 -2.68 -3.67 -16.57
C SER A 51 -2.17 -4.07 -15.19
N ARG A 52 -1.11 -3.42 -14.71
CA ARG A 52 -0.52 -3.69 -13.40
C ARG A 52 0.08 -2.43 -12.78
N VAL A 53 -0.10 -2.28 -11.48
CA VAL A 53 0.61 -1.30 -10.66
C VAL A 53 1.10 -1.97 -9.39
N SER A 54 2.37 -1.77 -9.05
CA SER A 54 2.95 -2.22 -7.78
C SER A 54 3.16 -1.02 -6.87
N LEU A 55 2.70 -1.12 -5.62
CA LEU A 55 2.84 -0.08 -4.59
C LEU A 55 3.73 -0.57 -3.45
N LEU A 56 4.53 0.34 -2.88
CA LEU A 56 5.19 0.12 -1.59
C LEU A 56 4.55 1.03 -0.55
N ILE A 57 3.82 0.43 0.38
CA ILE A 57 3.04 1.10 1.41
C ILE A 57 3.72 0.90 2.77
N GLU A 58 3.83 1.96 3.57
CA GLU A 58 4.33 1.89 4.94
C GLU A 58 3.35 2.55 5.90
N TYR A 59 2.99 1.84 6.97
CA TYR A 59 2.43 2.42 8.18
C TYR A 59 3.46 2.42 9.31
N ARG A 60 3.48 3.49 10.09
CA ARG A 60 4.37 3.65 11.24
C ARG A 60 3.63 4.23 12.43
N SER A 61 3.71 3.54 13.56
CA SER A 61 3.17 3.97 14.85
C SER A 61 4.03 3.40 15.99
N ARG A 62 3.91 3.96 17.19
CA ARG A 62 4.43 3.35 18.42
C ARG A 62 3.52 2.25 18.96
N ASP A 63 2.24 2.26 18.57
CA ASP A 63 1.27 1.27 18.97
C ASP A 63 1.24 0.13 17.94
N VAL A 64 1.69 -1.05 18.35
CA VAL A 64 1.72 -2.25 17.49
C VAL A 64 0.32 -2.80 17.25
N GLY A 65 -0.59 -2.69 18.23
CA GLY A 65 -1.98 -3.10 18.08
C GLY A 65 -2.71 -2.26 17.04
N LEU A 66 -2.44 -0.95 17.05
CA LEU A 66 -2.93 -0.04 16.01
C LEU A 66 -2.44 -0.44 14.61
N LEU A 67 -1.15 -0.77 14.45
CA LEU A 67 -0.60 -1.21 13.17
C LEU A 67 -1.23 -2.50 12.66
N SER A 68 -1.45 -3.48 13.55
CA SER A 68 -2.11 -4.74 13.21
C SER A 68 -3.54 -4.48 12.72
N ALA A 69 -4.31 -3.72 13.49
CA ALA A 69 -5.70 -3.41 13.17
C ALA A 69 -5.83 -2.56 11.88
N ALA A 70 -4.89 -1.63 11.64
CA ALA A 70 -4.83 -0.88 10.40
C ALA A 70 -4.50 -1.76 9.19
N GLY A 71 -3.63 -2.76 9.36
CA GLY A 71 -3.33 -3.76 8.33
C GLY A 71 -4.59 -4.53 7.91
N GLU A 72 -5.37 -5.03 8.88
CA GLU A 72 -6.63 -5.74 8.61
C GLU A 72 -7.68 -4.86 7.91
N ARG A 73 -7.82 -3.59 8.35
CA ARG A 73 -8.72 -2.62 7.69
C ARG A 73 -8.28 -2.27 6.28
N LEU A 74 -6.97 -2.12 6.05
CA LEU A 74 -6.44 -1.87 4.72
C LEU A 74 -6.76 -3.06 3.81
N ASP A 75 -6.58 -4.29 4.27
CA ASP A 75 -6.88 -5.49 3.48
C ASP A 75 -8.35 -5.57 3.06
N ALA A 76 -9.29 -5.30 3.98
CA ALA A 76 -10.71 -5.20 3.66
C ALA A 76 -11.02 -4.06 2.66
N THR A 77 -10.31 -2.95 2.78
CA THR A 77 -10.44 -1.80 1.87
C THR A 77 -9.91 -2.13 0.47
N LEU A 78 -8.81 -2.89 0.37
CA LEU A 78 -8.25 -3.35 -0.91
C LEU A 78 -9.22 -4.26 -1.65
N HIS A 79 -9.92 -5.17 -0.96
CA HIS A 79 -10.99 -5.97 -1.57
C HIS A 79 -12.12 -5.09 -2.11
N THR A 80 -12.57 -4.11 -1.33
CA THR A 80 -13.62 -3.17 -1.75
C THR A 80 -13.20 -2.35 -2.98
N ILE A 81 -11.94 -1.90 -3.03
CA ILE A 81 -11.40 -1.18 -4.19
C ILE A 81 -11.37 -2.10 -5.40
N ALA A 82 -10.83 -3.32 -5.25
CA ALA A 82 -10.72 -4.31 -6.31
C ALA A 82 -12.08 -4.61 -6.96
N ASP A 83 -13.12 -4.81 -6.16
CA ASP A 83 -14.50 -5.00 -6.65
C ASP A 83 -15.01 -3.78 -7.43
N ARG A 84 -14.82 -2.58 -6.88
CA ARG A 84 -15.28 -1.32 -7.50
C ARG A 84 -14.57 -1.02 -8.82
N THR A 85 -13.30 -1.39 -8.95
CA THR A 85 -12.50 -1.16 -10.16
C THR A 85 -12.44 -2.37 -11.10
N MET A 86 -13.11 -3.48 -10.75
CA MET A 86 -13.07 -4.75 -11.46
C MET A 86 -11.64 -5.26 -11.69
N THR A 87 -10.76 -5.04 -10.71
CA THR A 87 -9.36 -5.48 -10.72
C THR A 87 -9.13 -6.56 -9.67
N GLY A 88 -7.97 -7.21 -9.70
CA GLY A 88 -7.48 -8.04 -8.59
C GLY A 88 -6.30 -7.36 -7.90
N PHE A 89 -5.91 -7.88 -6.73
CA PHE A 89 -4.66 -7.50 -6.07
C PHE A 89 -4.01 -8.71 -5.43
N GLU A 90 -2.71 -8.62 -5.19
CA GLU A 90 -1.91 -9.60 -4.47
C GLU A 90 -0.96 -8.86 -3.54
N VAL A 91 -0.74 -9.41 -2.35
CA VAL A 91 0.21 -8.88 -1.38
C VAL A 91 1.49 -9.70 -1.46
N GLU A 92 2.47 -9.22 -2.23
CA GLU A 92 3.76 -9.92 -2.39
C GLU A 92 4.52 -10.06 -1.08
N SER A 93 4.44 -9.04 -0.21
CA SER A 93 5.04 -9.10 1.13
C SER A 93 4.34 -8.15 2.09
N SER A 94 4.19 -8.59 3.34
CA SER A 94 3.72 -7.78 4.45
C SER A 94 4.57 -8.09 5.68
N VAL A 95 5.14 -7.05 6.29
CA VAL A 95 6.08 -7.20 7.42
C VAL A 95 5.72 -6.21 8.52
N LEU A 96 5.20 -6.72 9.64
CA LEU A 96 5.03 -5.94 10.86
C LEU A 96 6.34 -5.92 11.65
N ARG A 97 6.92 -4.73 11.84
CA ARG A 97 8.13 -4.54 12.65
C ARG A 97 7.77 -3.72 13.90
N PRO A 98 7.93 -4.27 15.11
CA PRO A 98 7.69 -3.49 16.32
C PRO A 98 8.67 -2.31 16.41
N PRO A 99 8.26 -1.16 16.98
CA PRO A 99 9.15 -0.05 17.29
C PRO A 99 10.34 -0.56 18.11
N GLY A 100 11.55 -0.19 17.70
CA GLY A 100 12.77 -0.91 18.03
C GLY A 100 12.95 -1.30 19.50
N CYS A 101 13.24 -2.58 19.74
CA CYS A 101 14.22 -2.99 20.73
C CYS A 101 15.55 -3.14 20.01
N MET A 102 16.38 -2.11 20.02
CA MET A 102 17.71 -2.18 19.43
C MET A 102 18.68 -2.75 20.47
N LYS A 103 18.59 -4.05 20.76
CA LYS A 103 19.60 -4.77 21.57
C LYS A 103 20.56 -5.50 20.64
N GLY A 104 21.80 -5.02 20.53
CA GLY A 104 22.87 -5.72 19.82
C GLY A 104 24.04 -4.81 19.48
N LEU A 105 25.25 -5.20 19.90
CA LEU A 105 26.50 -4.62 19.42
C LEU A 105 26.55 -4.72 17.89
N ARG A 106 26.85 -3.62 17.20
CA ARG A 106 27.07 -3.60 15.75
C ARG A 106 28.57 -3.53 15.50
N ASN A 107 29.17 -4.66 15.15
CA ASN A 107 30.53 -4.69 14.65
C ASN A 107 30.50 -4.53 13.13
N TRP A 108 31.11 -3.45 12.64
CA TRP A 108 31.38 -3.27 11.21
C TRP A 108 32.81 -3.76 10.97
N ARG A 109 33.01 -4.65 9.99
CA ARG A 109 34.34 -5.01 9.49
C ARG A 109 34.37 -4.73 8.00
N THR A 110 35.38 -4.00 7.57
CA THR A 110 35.83 -3.96 6.18
C THR A 110 37.12 -4.76 6.09
N GLN A 111 36.98 -6.06 5.83
CA GLN A 111 37.91 -6.89 5.09
C GLN A 111 37.08 -7.86 4.26
#